data_AF-A0A838TLY2-F1
#
_entry.id   AF-A0A838TLY2-F1
#
_cell.length_a   1.000
_cell.length_b   1.000
_cell.length_c   1.000
_cell.angle_alpha   90.00
_cell.angle_beta   90.00
_cell.angle_gamma   90.00
#
_symmetry.space_group_name_H-M   'P 1'
#
loop_
_entity.id
_entity.type
_entity.pdbx_description
1 polymer ?
#
loop_
_entity_poly.entity_id
_entity_poly.type
_entity_poly.pdbx_seq_one_letter_code
_entity_poly.pdbx_strand_id
1 'polypeptide(L)'
;MGKILILLRYIFLIYSIDINEARRHIHVTRNVAGYKKSCKFWLEPEIEPDENKKGDFSSVELREIRKLIEENKELILQQLELFYAGRTVKSIRK
;
A
#
# COMPACT_ATOMS: atom_id res chain seq x y z
N MET A 1 -6.04 11.06 -2.93
CA MET A 1 -4.94 10.08 -2.89
C MET A 1 -4.03 10.44 -1.73
N GLY A 2 -4.00 9.60 -0.70
CA GLY A 2 -3.16 9.79 0.48
C GLY A 2 -1.91 8.91 0.38
N LYS A 3 -0.71 9.51 0.38
CA LYS A 3 0.54 8.75 0.49
C LYS A 3 0.81 8.46 1.96
N ILE A 4 0.86 7.18 2.31
CA ILE A 4 0.94 6.69 3.69
C ILE A 4 2.40 6.51 4.10
N LEU A 5 3.17 5.79 3.28
CA LEU A 5 4.56 5.45 3.58
C LEU A 5 5.38 5.47 2.29
N ILE A 6 6.57 6.06 2.35
CA ILE A 6 7.58 5.99 1.29
C ILE A 6 8.77 5.27 1.91
N LEU A 7 9.07 4.08 1.39
CA LEU A 7 10.11 3.22 1.93
C LEU A 7 10.91 2.63 0.77
N LEU A 8 12.23 2.86 0.79
CA LEU A 8 13.13 2.47 -0.30
C LEU A 8 12.65 3.03 -1.65
N ARG A 9 12.25 2.14 -2.57
CA ARG A 9 11.76 2.43 -3.93
C ARG A 9 10.24 2.29 -4.06
N TYR A 10 9.55 1.99 -2.97
CA TYR A 10 8.12 1.74 -2.95
C TYR A 10 7.37 2.89 -2.26
N ILE A 11 6.24 3.27 -2.86
CA ILE A 11 5.33 4.28 -2.35
C ILE A 11 4.02 3.57 -2.02
N PHE A 12 3.71 3.50 -0.74
CA PHE A 12 2.47 2.99 -0.19
C PHE A 12 1.44 4.11 -0.10
N LEU A 13 0.25 3.86 -0.61
CA LEU A 13 -0.79 4.86 -0.77
C LEU A 13 -2.18 4.25 -0.73
N ILE A 14 -3.18 5.10 -0.48
CA ILE A 14 -4.60 4.77 -0.55
C ILE A 14 -5.34 5.78 -1.44
N TYR A 15 -6.25 5.30 -2.28
CA TYR A 15 -7.07 6.17 -3.11
C TYR A 15 -8.33 6.60 -2.37
N SER A 16 -8.82 7.81 -2.67
CA SER A 16 -10.02 8.35 -2.03
C SER A 16 -11.28 7.54 -2.33
N ILE A 17 -11.30 6.81 -3.45
CA ILE A 17 -12.39 5.91 -3.84
C ILE A 17 -12.47 4.66 -2.97
N ASP A 18 -11.36 4.28 -2.33
CA ASP A 18 -11.23 3.07 -1.50
C ASP A 18 -11.87 3.24 -0.12
N ILE A 19 -12.37 4.45 0.21
CA ILE A 19 -12.97 4.77 1.52
C ILE A 19 -14.22 3.94 1.84
N ASN A 20 -14.92 3.46 0.81
CA ASN A 20 -16.14 2.65 0.94
C ASN A 20 -15.86 1.14 0.86
N GLU A 21 -14.60 0.70 0.71
CA GLU A 21 -14.29 -0.73 0.71
C GLU A 21 -14.34 -1.29 2.14
N ALA A 22 -15.09 -2.39 2.33
CA ALA A 22 -15.25 -3.04 3.63
C ALA A 22 -13.96 -3.75 4.13
N ARG A 23 -13.03 -4.09 3.22
CA ARG A 23 -11.74 -4.71 3.54
C ARG A 23 -10.60 -3.68 3.50
N ARG A 24 -9.79 -3.67 4.55
CA ARG A 24 -8.57 -2.86 4.60
C ARG A 24 -7.56 -3.36 3.58
N HIS A 25 -7.05 -2.43 2.79
CA HIS A 25 -6.06 -2.70 1.76
C HIS A 25 -5.15 -1.50 1.55
N ILE A 26 -4.06 -1.73 0.82
CA ILE A 26 -3.13 -0.68 0.44
C ILE A 26 -2.67 -0.85 -1.00
N HIS A 27 -2.42 0.26 -1.67
CA HIS A 27 -1.78 0.28 -2.96
C HIS A 27 -0.29 0.53 -2.80
N VAL A 28 0.52 -0.20 -3.55
CA VAL A 28 1.97 -0.04 -3.57
C VAL A 28 2.37 0.31 -4.99
N THR A 29 3.14 1.38 -5.14
CA THR A 29 3.61 1.83 -6.44
C THR A 29 5.13 1.95 -6.45
N ARG A 30 5.72 1.62 -7.60
CA ARG A 30 7.14 1.78 -7.87
C ARG A 30 7.30 2.57 -9.16
N ASN A 31 8.08 3.64 -9.12
CA ASN A 31 8.38 4.45 -10.29
C ASN A 31 9.84 4.22 -10.71
N VAL A 32 10.06 3.76 -11.94
CA VAL A 32 11.39 3.55 -12.52
C VAL A 32 11.41 4.15 -13.91
N ALA A 33 12.18 5.23 -14.10
CA ALA A 33 12.55 5.79 -15.40
C ALA A 33 11.43 5.81 -16.47
N GLY A 34 10.25 6.36 -16.13
CA GLY A 34 9.10 6.46 -17.05
C GLY A 34 8.09 5.31 -16.98
N TYR A 35 8.41 4.24 -16.25
CA TYR A 35 7.52 3.11 -16.00
C TYR A 35 6.97 3.15 -14.57
N LYS A 36 5.64 3.15 -14.44
CA LYS A 36 4.94 3.14 -13.15
C LYS A 36 4.26 1.79 -12.95
N LYS A 37 4.78 1.00 -12.01
CA LYS A 37 4.11 -0.23 -11.56
C LYS A 37 3.22 0.09 -10.36
N SER A 38 2.07 -0.57 -10.30
CA SER A 38 1.17 -0.52 -9.15
C SER A 38 0.62 -1.90 -8.84
N CYS A 39 0.60 -2.26 -7.56
CA CYS A 39 -0.10 -3.43 -7.06
C CYS A 39 -1.02 -3.06 -5.89
N LYS A 40 -2.01 -3.91 -5.62
CA LYS A 40 -2.89 -3.83 -4.44
C LYS A 40 -2.60 -5.00 -3.52
N PHE A 41 -2.60 -4.74 -2.21
CA PHE A 41 -2.46 -5.73 -1.16
C PHE A 41 -3.64 -5.63 -0.20
N TRP A 42 -4.27 -6.77 0.09
CA TRP A 42 -5.19 -6.91 1.21
C TRP A 42 -4.40 -6.97 2.51
N LEU A 43 -4.94 -6.38 3.58
CA LEU A 43 -4.32 -6.38 4.91
C LEU A 43 -5.05 -7.28 5.91
N GLU A 44 -6.26 -7.72 5.56
CA GLU A 44 -7.16 -8.54 6.38
C GLU A 44 -7.89 -9.57 5.49
N PRO A 45 -8.03 -10.84 5.92
CA PRO A 45 -7.53 -11.43 7.17
C PRO A 45 -6.02 -11.69 7.18
N GLU A 46 -5.41 -11.86 6.01
CA GLU A 46 -3.97 -12.04 5.83
C GLU A 46 -3.41 -11.00 4.86
N ILE A 47 -2.10 -10.75 4.93
CA ILE A 47 -1.43 -9.86 3.97
C ILE A 47 -1.16 -10.63 2.69
N GLU A 48 -1.93 -10.34 1.65
CA GLU A 48 -1.86 -11.01 0.36
C GLU A 48 -2.00 -10.01 -0.80
N PRO A 49 -1.27 -10.21 -1.91
CA PRO A 49 -1.49 -9.41 -3.11
C PRO A 49 -2.86 -9.73 -3.71
N ASP A 50 -3.54 -8.72 -4.23
CA ASP A 50 -4.71 -8.93 -5.08
C ASP A 50 -4.24 -9.52 -6.41
N GLU A 51 -4.50 -10.81 -6.65
CA GLU A 51 -4.07 -11.53 -7.85
C GLU A 51 -4.54 -10.87 -9.16
N ASN A 52 -5.69 -10.17 -9.14
CA ASN A 52 -6.21 -9.44 -10.30
C ASN A 52 -5.55 -8.07 -10.49
N LYS A 53 -4.89 -7.55 -9.44
CA LYS A 53 -4.29 -6.21 -9.40
C LYS A 53 -2.82 -6.25 -8.97
N LYS A 54 -2.10 -7.33 -9.25
CA LYS A 54 -0.65 -7.44 -8.98
C LYS A 54 0.23 -6.65 -9.97
N GLY A 55 -0.31 -6.29 -11.14
CA GLY A 55 0.43 -5.57 -12.18
C GLY A 55 1.68 -6.34 -12.65
N ASP A 56 2.69 -5.61 -13.15
CA ASP A 56 3.94 -6.20 -13.66
C ASP A 56 4.98 -6.49 -12.56
N PHE A 57 4.55 -6.69 -11.32
CA PHE A 57 5.44 -7.05 -10.23
C PHE A 57 5.79 -8.53 -10.29
N SER A 58 7.08 -8.85 -10.20
CA SER A 58 7.55 -10.22 -10.07
C SER A 58 7.17 -10.81 -8.70
N SER A 59 7.13 -12.14 -8.59
CA SER A 59 6.90 -12.82 -7.31
C SER A 59 7.91 -12.46 -6.23
N VAL A 60 9.16 -12.19 -6.63
CA VAL A 60 10.23 -11.73 -5.73
C VAL A 60 9.92 -10.34 -5.18
N GLU A 61 9.49 -9.41 -6.03
CA GLU A 61 9.07 -8.06 -5.61
C GLU A 61 7.83 -8.11 -4.73
N LEU A 62 6.82 -8.92 -5.06
CA LEU A 62 5.62 -9.07 -4.23
C LEU A 62 5.96 -9.59 -2.83
N ARG A 63 6.91 -10.53 -2.73
CA ARG A 63 7.40 -11.03 -1.44
C ARG A 63 8.17 -9.96 -0.67
N GLU A 64 8.99 -9.16 -1.34
CA GLU A 64 9.69 -8.02 -0.73
C GLU A 64 8.67 -7.01 -0.18
N ILE A 65 7.68 -6.61 -1.00
CA ILE A 65 6.62 -5.68 -0.60
C ILE A 65 5.83 -6.22 0.57
N ARG A 66 5.43 -7.50 0.54
CA ARG A 66 4.73 -8.16 1.66
C ARG A 66 5.52 -8.04 2.96
N LYS A 67 6.82 -8.33 2.92
CA LYS A 67 7.70 -8.20 4.10
C LYS A 67 7.75 -6.77 4.62
N LEU A 68 7.85 -5.78 3.73
CA LEU A 68 7.83 -4.36 4.11
C LEU A 68 6.49 -3.93 4.73
N ILE A 69 5.37 -4.48 4.24
CA ILE A 69 4.04 -4.26 4.83
C ILE A 69 3.99 -4.88 6.24
N GLU A 70 4.47 -6.12 6.41
CA GLU A 70 4.52 -6.80 7.71
C GLU A 70 5.36 -6.01 8.73
N GLU A 71 6.57 -5.59 8.35
CA GLU A 71 7.50 -4.83 9.19
C GLU A 71 6.97 -3.45 9.60
N ASN A 72 6.05 -2.87 8.83
CA ASN A 72 5.49 -1.54 9.07
C ASN A 72 3.96 -1.59 9.24
N LYS A 73 3.40 -2.75 9.59
CA LYS A 73 1.95 -3.01 9.62
C LYS A 73 1.23 -2.03 10.53
N GLU A 74 1.72 -1.85 11.76
CA GLU A 74 1.12 -0.93 12.74
C GLU A 74 1.05 0.50 12.21
N LEU A 75 2.14 0.98 11.60
CA LEU A 75 2.22 2.32 11.04
C LEU A 75 1.23 2.50 9.87
N ILE A 76 1.15 1.49 9.00
CA ILE A 76 0.21 1.48 7.87
C ILE A 76 -1.23 1.51 8.39
N LEU A 77 -1.58 0.68 9.37
CA LEU A 77 -2.91 0.62 9.95
C LEU A 77 -3.28 1.94 10.64
N GLN A 78 -2.37 2.56 11.39
CA GLN A 78 -2.62 3.87 12.01
C GLN A 78 -2.92 4.95 10.96
N GLN A 79 -2.18 4.99 9.86
CA GLN A 79 -2.45 5.95 8.78
C GLN A 79 -3.76 5.63 8.05
N LEU A 80 -4.09 4.36 7.85
CA LEU A 80 -5.38 3.95 7.28
C LEU A 80 -6.54 4.35 8.18
N GLU A 81 -6.43 4.19 9.50
CA GLU A 81 -7.46 4.64 10.45
C GLU A 81 -7.68 6.15 10.38
N LEU A 82 -6.61 6.95 10.28
CA LEU A 82 -6.72 8.39 10.05
C LEU A 82 -7.48 8.68 8.74
N PHE A 83 -7.16 7.95 7.67
CA PHE A 83 -7.82 8.11 6.38
C PHE A 83 -9.31 7.77 6.43
N TYR A 84 -9.69 6.62 7.00
CA TYR A 84 -11.10 6.21 7.14
C TYR A 84 -11.88 7.12 8.11
N ALA A 85 -11.20 7.73 9.08
CA ALA A 85 -11.78 8.76 9.94
C ALA A 85 -11.91 10.14 9.27
N GLY A 86 -11.60 10.27 7.98
CA GLY A 86 -11.65 11.52 7.23
C GLY A 86 -10.56 12.53 7.61
N ARG A 87 -9.52 12.09 8.33
CA ARG A 87 -8.39 12.93 8.75
C ARG A 87 -7.28 12.91 7.70
N THR A 88 -6.45 13.95 7.70
CA THR A 88 -5.31 14.04 6.79
C THR A 88 -4.23 13.02 7.15
N VAL A 89 -3.91 12.12 6.22
CA VAL A 89 -2.75 11.22 6.33
C VAL A 89 -1.45 11.97 6.03
N LYS A 90 -0.38 11.58 6.73
CA LYS A 90 0.96 12.15 6.49
C LYS A 90 1.84 11.12 5.81
N SER A 91 2.61 11.57 4.81
CA SER A 91 3.59 10.71 4.15
C SER A 91 4.80 10.54 5.03
N ILE A 92 4.92 9.35 5.62
CA ILE A 92 6.09 8.99 6.42
C ILE A 92 7.19 8.52 5.46
N ARG A 93 8.41 9.01 5.64
CA ARG A 93 9.58 8.61 4.84
C ARG A 93 10.57 7.89 5.77
N LYS A 94 10.99 6.70 5.37
CA LYS A 94 11.92 5.86 6.13
C LYS A 94 12.93 5.22 5.19
#